data_AF-A0A316S3C1-F1
#
_entry.id   AF-A0A316S3C1-F1
#
_cell.length_a   1.000
_cell.length_b   1.000
_cell.length_c   1.000
_cell.angle_alpha   90.00
_cell.angle_beta   90.00
_cell.angle_gamma   90.00
#
_symmetry.space_group_name_H-M   'P 1'
#
loop_
_entity.id
_entity.type
_entity.pdbx_description
1 polymer ?
#
loop_
_entity_poly.entity_id
_entity_poly.type
_entity_poly.pdbx_seq_one_letter_code
_entity_poly.pdbx_strand_id
1 'polypeptide(L)'
;MILLCYGWKSVKIEYRKIVLGTVEGIKSMKPWKDLFRTHILERGLNYYEEGYVTSLEQTSTGYTAVVEGTEDYDVEIEIRDDRVYDMTCTCPYAEEGNYCKH
;
A
#
# COMPACT_ATOMS: atom_id res chain seq x y z
N MET A 1 36.44 11.25 41.68
CA MET A 1 36.92 10.55 40.47
C MET A 1 36.25 9.19 40.48
N ILE A 2 35.25 8.82 39.68
CA ILE A 2 35.03 8.99 38.25
C ILE A 2 33.51 9.02 38.05
N LEU A 3 32.92 10.22 37.93
CA LEU A 3 31.65 10.40 37.22
C LEU A 3 32.02 10.90 35.81
N LEU A 4 31.22 10.55 34.80
CA LEU A 4 31.31 10.94 33.37
C LEU A 4 31.99 9.94 32.42
N CYS A 5 31.46 8.71 32.30
CA CYS A 5 31.68 7.91 31.07
C CYS A 5 30.50 7.02 30.62
N TYR A 6 29.43 6.89 31.41
CA TYR A 6 28.34 5.94 31.07
C TYR A 6 27.20 6.53 30.22
N GLY A 7 27.18 7.84 29.94
CA GLY A 7 26.09 8.48 29.18
C GLY A 7 26.21 8.41 27.66
N TRP A 8 27.40 8.16 27.10
CA TRP A 8 27.64 8.22 25.65
C TRP A 8 27.50 6.88 24.92
N LYS A 9 27.52 5.76 25.65
CA LYS A 9 27.34 4.43 25.05
C LYS A 9 25.88 4.14 24.69
N SER A 10 24.91 4.61 25.50
CA SER A 10 23.48 4.37 25.24
C SER A 10 22.97 5.09 24.00
N VAL A 11 23.34 6.36 23.80
CA VAL A 11 22.90 7.16 22.62
C VAL A 11 23.42 6.57 21.30
N LYS A 12 24.61 5.95 21.32
CA LYS A 12 25.23 5.36 20.12
C LYS A 12 24.57 4.05 19.70
N ILE A 13 24.00 3.30 20.65
CA ILE A 13 23.25 2.07 20.38
C ILE A 13 21.87 2.40 19.80
N GLU A 14 21.26 3.49 20.26
CA GLU A 14 19.99 3.99 19.72
C GLU A 14 20.13 4.47 18.27
N TYR A 15 21.19 5.23 17.95
CA TYR A 15 21.51 5.61 16.56
C TYR A 15 21.79 4.41 15.64
N ARG A 16 22.37 3.33 16.16
CA ARG A 16 22.66 2.13 15.35
C ARG A 16 21.42 1.27 15.07
N LYS A 17 20.37 1.37 15.90
CA LYS A 17 19.06 0.76 15.63
C LYS A 17 18.27 1.51 14.55
N ILE A 18 18.51 2.81 14.38
CA ILE A 18 17.87 3.63 13.35
C ILE A 18 18.50 3.38 11.96
N VAL A 19 19.79 3.01 11.90
CA VAL A 19 20.56 2.96 10.63
C VAL A 19 20.80 1.54 10.09
N LEU A 20 20.76 0.50 10.93
CA LEU A 20 21.00 -0.88 10.50
C LEU A 20 19.78 -1.75 10.86
N GLY A 21 18.79 -1.74 9.95
CA GLY A 21 17.54 -2.46 10.09
C GLY A 21 17.75 -3.97 10.28
N THR A 22 17.46 -4.45 11.49
CA THR A 22 17.18 -5.87 11.78
C THR A 22 16.39 -5.97 13.09
N VAL A 23 15.08 -5.73 13.03
CA VAL A 23 14.11 -6.50 13.81
C VAL A 23 13.07 -6.99 12.81
N GLU A 24 12.68 -8.24 12.97
CA GLU A 24 11.95 -9.06 12.02
C GLU A 24 10.74 -8.35 11.38
N GLY A 25 10.57 -8.48 10.07
CA GLY A 25 9.27 -8.25 9.43
C GLY A 25 8.96 -6.84 8.93
N ILE A 26 9.91 -5.92 8.79
CA ILE A 26 9.66 -4.73 7.94
C ILE A 26 9.76 -5.18 6.48
N LYS A 27 8.67 -5.78 5.98
CA LYS A 27 8.33 -5.73 4.56
C LYS A 27 8.48 -4.25 4.24
N SER A 28 9.54 -3.87 3.53
CA SER A 28 9.65 -2.53 2.95
C SER A 28 8.37 -2.38 2.16
N MET A 29 7.34 -1.77 2.76
CA MET A 29 6.08 -1.49 2.11
C MET A 29 6.48 -0.44 1.09
N LYS A 30 6.87 -0.93 -0.09
CA LYS A 30 6.99 -0.06 -1.24
C LYS A 30 5.66 0.67 -1.34
N PRO A 31 5.66 1.97 -1.67
CA PRO A 31 4.44 2.67 -2.03
C PRO A 31 3.58 1.76 -2.91
N TRP A 32 2.28 1.65 -2.63
CA TRP A 32 1.41 0.71 -3.36
C TRP A 32 1.53 0.86 -4.88
N LYS A 33 1.79 2.08 -5.36
CA LYS A 33 2.03 2.40 -6.77
C LYS A 33 3.17 1.60 -7.41
N ASP A 34 4.19 1.23 -6.64
CA ASP A 34 5.35 0.46 -7.12
C ASP A 34 5.01 -1.02 -7.39
N LEU A 35 3.81 -1.46 -6.99
CA LEU A 35 3.28 -2.79 -7.31
C LEU A 35 2.77 -2.87 -8.76
N PHE A 36 2.60 -1.72 -9.41
CA PHE A 36 2.00 -1.59 -10.73
C PHE A 36 3.05 -1.17 -11.76
N ARG A 37 2.86 -1.62 -13.01
CA ARG A 37 3.56 -1.02 -14.14
C ARG A 37 2.93 0.34 -14.44
N THR A 38 3.72 1.32 -14.89
CA THR A 38 3.25 2.69 -15.15
C THR A 38 1.99 2.74 -16.03
N HIS A 39 1.95 1.98 -17.12
CA HIS A 39 0.79 1.95 -18.02
C HIS A 39 -0.47 1.35 -17.40
N ILE A 40 -0.37 0.56 -16.32
CA ILE A 40 -1.54 0.05 -15.59
C ILE A 40 -2.14 1.18 -14.75
N LEU A 41 -1.31 1.98 -14.08
CA LEU A 41 -1.75 3.16 -13.33
C LEU A 41 -2.40 4.21 -14.25
N GLU A 42 -1.81 4.45 -15.42
CA GLU A 42 -2.37 5.37 -16.43
C GLU A 42 -3.76 4.92 -16.89
N ARG A 43 -3.92 3.61 -17.14
CA ARG A 43 -5.23 3.06 -17.51
C ARG A 43 -6.24 3.14 -16.38
N GLY A 44 -5.83 2.92 -15.13
CA GLY A 44 -6.73 3.06 -13.98
C GLY A 44 -7.21 4.49 -13.79
N LEU A 45 -6.31 5.47 -13.97
CA LEU A 45 -6.70 6.88 -13.97
C LEU A 45 -7.70 7.19 -15.09
N ASN A 46 -7.46 6.68 -16.32
CA ASN A 46 -8.39 6.88 -17.42
C ASN A 46 -9.78 6.33 -17.11
N TYR A 47 -9.86 5.14 -16.49
CA TYR A 47 -11.14 4.54 -16.10
C TYR A 47 -11.91 5.40 -15.10
N TYR A 48 -11.20 5.96 -14.13
CA TYR A 48 -11.79 6.90 -13.17
C TYR A 48 -12.28 8.19 -13.87
N GLU A 49 -11.46 8.79 -14.73
CA GLU A 49 -11.79 10.03 -15.45
C GLU A 49 -12.94 9.86 -16.46
N GLU A 50 -13.05 8.68 -17.08
CA GLU A 50 -14.12 8.32 -18.02
C GLU A 50 -15.42 7.89 -17.30
N GLY A 51 -15.41 7.80 -15.97
CA GLY A 51 -16.60 7.52 -15.16
C GLY A 51 -16.96 6.04 -15.02
N TYR A 52 -16.03 5.13 -15.34
CA TYR A 52 -16.23 3.69 -15.19
C TYR A 52 -16.14 3.22 -13.73
N VAL A 53 -15.58 4.03 -12.83
CA VAL A 53 -15.58 3.75 -11.38
C VAL A 53 -16.87 4.30 -10.77
N THR A 54 -17.79 3.42 -10.44
CA THR A 54 -19.10 3.73 -9.87
C THR A 54 -19.21 3.19 -8.44
N SER A 55 -20.27 3.60 -7.73
CA SER A 55 -20.57 3.11 -6.37
C SER A 55 -19.39 3.18 -5.40
N LEU A 56 -18.54 4.21 -5.54
CA LEU A 56 -17.38 4.43 -4.68
C LEU A 56 -17.86 4.82 -3.27
N GLU A 57 -17.57 3.96 -2.30
CA GLU A 57 -17.97 4.14 -0.92
C GLU A 57 -16.76 3.98 0.00
N GLN A 58 -16.71 4.82 1.04
CA GLN A 58 -15.71 4.70 2.09
C GLN A 58 -16.24 3.78 3.19
N THR A 59 -15.48 2.75 3.53
CA THR A 59 -15.78 1.83 4.64
C THR A 59 -15.03 2.24 5.90
N SER A 60 -15.27 1.53 7.00
CA SER A 60 -14.51 1.74 8.25
C SER A 60 -13.03 1.42 8.14
N THR A 61 -12.65 0.60 7.16
CA THR A 61 -11.28 0.07 6.98
C THR A 61 -10.70 0.37 5.60
N GLY A 62 -11.33 1.22 4.78
CA GLY A 62 -10.84 1.55 3.45
C GLY A 62 -11.93 1.98 2.48
N TYR A 63 -11.96 1.39 1.28
CA TYR A 63 -12.88 1.75 0.20
C TYR A 63 -13.40 0.54 -0.55
N THR A 64 -14.63 0.65 -1.06
CA THR A 64 -15.22 -0.28 -2.02
C THR A 64 -15.72 0.49 -3.24
N ALA A 65 -15.67 -0.13 -4.41
CA ALA A 65 -16.21 0.43 -5.63
C ALA A 65 -16.63 -0.67 -6.60
N VAL A 66 -17.45 -0.29 -7.59
CA VAL A 66 -17.75 -1.11 -8.76
C VAL A 66 -17.07 -0.47 -9.96
N VAL A 67 -16.32 -1.26 -10.73
CA VAL A 67 -15.65 -0.77 -11.95
C VAL A 67 -16.24 -1.46 -13.16
N GLU A 68 -16.87 -0.67 -14.02
CA GLU A 68 -17.47 -1.13 -15.28
C GLU A 68 -16.38 -1.55 -16.27
N GLY A 69 -16.54 -2.73 -16.89
CA GLY A 69 -15.61 -3.26 -17.86
C GLY A 69 -16.29 -4.16 -18.89
N THR A 70 -15.77 -5.37 -19.09
CA THR A 70 -16.50 -6.40 -19.86
C THR A 70 -17.71 -6.90 -19.07
N GLU A 71 -17.58 -6.92 -17.76
CA GLU A 71 -18.63 -7.03 -16.76
C GLU A 71 -18.31 -6.05 -15.63
N ASP A 72 -19.17 -5.97 -14.63
CA ASP A 72 -18.93 -5.15 -13.44
C ASP A 72 -17.99 -5.88 -12.49
N TYR A 73 -16.93 -5.21 -12.06
CA TYR A 73 -15.94 -5.76 -11.15
C TYR A 73 -16.01 -5.08 -9.79
N ASP A 74 -16.10 -5.87 -8.72
CA ASP A 74 -16.03 -5.38 -7.35
C ASP A 74 -14.57 -5.15 -6.98
N VAL A 75 -14.28 -3.96 -6.44
CA VAL A 75 -12.97 -3.55 -5.95
C VAL A 75 -13.06 -3.24 -4.46
N GLU A 76 -12.11 -3.76 -3.69
CA GLU A 76 -11.95 -3.48 -2.27
C GLU A 76 -10.51 -3.07 -1.99
N ILE A 77 -10.33 -1.94 -1.30
CA ILE A 77 -9.03 -1.45 -0.86
C ILE A 77 -9.05 -1.36 0.66
N GLU A 78 -8.16 -2.08 1.33
CA GLU A 78 -7.94 -1.97 2.76
C GLU A 78 -6.89 -0.92 3.08
N ILE A 79 -7.19 -0.04 4.04
CA ILE A 79 -6.29 1.00 4.54
C ILE A 79 -6.03 0.77 6.03
N ARG A 80 -4.74 0.80 6.40
CA ARG A 80 -4.28 0.73 7.80
C ARG A 80 -3.17 1.75 7.99
N ASP A 81 -3.23 2.50 9.10
CA ASP A 81 -2.24 3.56 9.42
C ASP A 81 -1.99 4.53 8.25
N ASP A 82 -3.09 5.00 7.62
CA ASP A 82 -3.09 5.90 6.45
C ASP A 82 -2.33 5.35 5.22
N ARG A 83 -2.20 4.02 5.11
CA ARG A 83 -1.53 3.35 4.00
C ARG A 83 -2.39 2.23 3.44
N VAL A 84 -2.29 2.02 2.12
CA VAL A 84 -2.89 0.86 1.47
C VAL A 84 -2.22 -0.41 2.00
N TYR A 85 -3.02 -1.25 2.64
CA TYR A 85 -2.61 -2.53 3.22
C TYR A 85 -2.84 -3.67 2.22
N ASP A 86 -4.01 -3.70 1.59
CA ASP A 86 -4.38 -4.69 0.60
C ASP A 86 -5.31 -4.12 -0.48
N MET A 87 -5.35 -4.78 -1.63
CA MET A 87 -6.19 -4.42 -2.78
C MET A 87 -6.70 -5.69 -3.46
N THR A 88 -8.01 -5.80 -3.57
CA THR A 88 -8.69 -6.95 -4.18
C THR A 88 -9.58 -6.47 -5.32
N CYS A 89 -9.63 -7.25 -6.40
CA CYS A 89 -10.55 -7.03 -7.51
C CYS A 89 -11.04 -8.39 -8.03
N THR A 90 -12.32 -8.48 -8.41
CA THR A 90 -12.91 -9.70 -8.97
C THR A 90 -12.59 -9.94 -10.45
N CYS A 91 -11.75 -9.10 -11.07
CA CYS A 91 -11.42 -9.29 -12.48
C CYS A 91 -10.45 -10.47 -12.70
N PRO A 92 -10.53 -11.19 -13.84
CA PRO A 92 -9.69 -12.36 -14.12
C PRO A 92 -8.18 -12.08 -13.99
N TYR A 93 -7.75 -10.86 -14.34
CA TYR A 93 -6.34 -10.49 -14.23
C TYR A 93 -5.85 -10.44 -12.78
N ALA A 94 -6.71 -10.00 -11.85
CA ALA A 94 -6.42 -9.99 -10.42
C ALA A 94 -6.54 -11.38 -9.78
N GLU A 95 -7.45 -12.22 -10.26
CA GLU A 95 -7.55 -13.63 -9.85
C GLU A 95 -6.28 -14.43 -10.15
N GLU A 96 -5.55 -14.07 -11.22
CA GLU A 96 -4.22 -14.61 -11.54
C GLU A 96 -3.11 -14.09 -10.60
N GLY A 97 -3.43 -13.25 -9.62
CA GLY A 97 -2.50 -12.69 -8.65
C GLY A 97 -1.78 -11.43 -9.12
N ASN A 98 -2.27 -10.76 -10.16
CA ASN A 98 -1.69 -9.51 -10.67
C ASN A 98 -2.39 -8.27 -10.11
N TYR A 99 -1.68 -7.15 -10.06
CA TYR A 99 -2.28 -5.85 -9.77
C TYR A 99 -2.92 -5.28 -11.04
N CYS A 100 -4.26 -5.20 -11.03
CA CYS A 100 -5.06 -4.78 -12.18
C CYS A 100 -5.22 -3.25 -12.28
N LYS A 101 -5.97 -2.77 -13.26
CA LYS A 101 -6.19 -1.33 -13.48
C LYS A 101 -7.46 -0.78 -12.79
N HIS A 102 -8.34 -1.67 -12.37
CA HIS A 102 -9.56 -1.31 -11.62
C HIS A 102 -9.15 -0.98 -10.18
#